data_AF-A0A0R2SVP7-F1
#
_entry.id   AF-A0A0R2SVP7-F1
#
_cell.length_a   1.000
_cell.length_b   1.000
_cell.length_c   1.000
_cell.angle_alpha   90.00
_cell.angle_beta   90.00
_cell.angle_gamma   90.00
#
_symmetry.space_group_name_H-M   'P 1'
#
loop_
_entity.id
_entity.type
_entity.pdbx_description
1 polymer ?
#
loop_
_entity_poly.entity_id
_entity_poly.type
_entity_poly.pdbx_seq_one_letter_code
_entity_poly.pdbx_strand_id
1 'polypeptide(L)'
;MKKLLMFLAVVFTASAFAQNQEVVYESIYLIPEKANEMKLIEGVKKHNDKFHSEGRSTASLYNVLIGRRSGQYVWLLGPMELSDYDAMPDEVHMLDWQKNIRNNVSSESVQLGKLNWEASYSPPSWGSPKYLLHRTIKINRKYGSYEKVLEAVTKIGKVLAQINAPNPRRVYESIFANENGENITLVYPFKSFTRFNDGNGLPANFQSEYEKVNGLGSFRRDVWDVLSEFSDGFSDEVLQLVN
;
A
#
# COMPACT_ATOMS: atom_id res chain seq x y z
N MET A 1 26.93 -36.73 -35.86
CA MET A 1 25.47 -36.51 -35.96
C MET A 1 25.06 -35.59 -34.83
N LYS A 2 24.73 -34.34 -35.15
CA LYS A 2 24.35 -33.29 -34.20
C LYS A 2 22.97 -33.61 -33.62
N LYS A 3 22.87 -33.86 -32.31
CA LYS A 3 21.58 -33.87 -31.60
C LYS A 3 21.22 -32.42 -31.30
N LEU A 4 20.28 -31.87 -32.06
CA LEU A 4 19.69 -30.57 -31.85
C LEU A 4 18.79 -30.65 -30.60
N LEU A 5 19.27 -30.18 -29.46
CA LEU A 5 18.43 -29.91 -28.30
C LEU A 5 17.63 -28.63 -28.60
N MET A 6 16.34 -28.77 -28.89
CA MET A 6 15.40 -27.65 -28.81
C MET A 6 15.32 -27.19 -27.36
N PHE A 7 15.97 -26.08 -27.05
CA PHE A 7 15.64 -25.28 -25.88
C PHE A 7 14.31 -24.59 -26.18
N LEU A 8 13.22 -25.13 -25.64
CA LEU A 8 11.95 -24.42 -25.59
C LEU A 8 12.14 -23.26 -24.62
N ALA A 9 12.45 -22.07 -25.17
CA ALA A 9 12.40 -20.83 -24.42
C ALA A 9 10.94 -20.58 -24.04
N VAL A 10 10.56 -21.01 -22.83
CA VAL A 10 9.36 -20.52 -22.15
C VAL A 10 9.66 -19.07 -21.80
N VAL A 11 9.36 -18.18 -22.75
CA VAL A 11 9.24 -16.76 -22.48
C VAL A 11 8.07 -16.62 -21.50
N PHE A 12 8.38 -16.37 -20.23
CA PHE A 12 7.42 -16.00 -19.21
C PHE A 12 6.73 -14.69 -19.64
N THR A 13 5.63 -14.79 -20.38
CA THR A 13 4.68 -13.70 -20.63
C THR A 13 3.63 -13.61 -19.52
N ALA A 14 4.02 -13.88 -18.27
CA ALA A 14 3.12 -13.81 -17.11
C ALA A 14 2.79 -12.38 -16.65
N SER A 15 3.45 -11.36 -17.22
CA SER A 15 3.36 -9.98 -16.72
C SER A 15 2.02 -9.29 -16.95
N ALA A 16 1.21 -9.76 -17.92
CA ALA A 16 -0.07 -9.12 -18.26
C ALA A 16 -1.29 -9.74 -17.55
N PHE A 17 -1.23 -11.02 -17.16
CA PHE A 17 -2.37 -11.70 -16.53
C PHE A 17 -2.53 -11.41 -15.03
N ALA A 18 -1.47 -10.93 -14.36
CA ALA A 18 -1.52 -10.62 -12.92
C ALA A 18 -2.20 -9.26 -12.59
N GLN A 19 -2.37 -8.36 -13.57
CA GLN A 19 -2.87 -7.00 -13.35
C GLN A 19 -4.40 -6.86 -13.21
N ASN A 20 -5.15 -7.97 -13.13
CA ASN A 20 -6.61 -7.96 -13.02
C ASN A 20 -7.17 -8.81 -11.86
N GLN A 21 -6.31 -9.38 -10.99
CA GLN A 21 -6.80 -10.07 -9.81
C GLN A 21 -7.19 -9.05 -8.72
N GLU A 22 -8.27 -9.33 -8.00
CA GLU A 22 -8.62 -8.55 -6.81
C GLU A 22 -7.52 -8.68 -5.76
N VAL A 23 -7.06 -7.54 -5.27
CA VAL A 23 -6.06 -7.46 -4.21
C VAL A 23 -6.55 -6.50 -3.15
N VAL A 24 -6.88 -7.04 -1.99
CA VAL A 24 -7.27 -6.32 -0.78
C VAL A 24 -6.19 -6.51 0.27
N TYR A 25 -5.89 -5.46 1.02
CA TYR A 25 -5.08 -5.53 2.22
C TYR A 25 -5.90 -5.07 3.42
N GLU A 26 -5.81 -5.84 4.49
CA GLU A 26 -6.25 -5.42 5.81
C GLU A 26 -5.11 -4.75 6.55
N SER A 27 -5.42 -3.63 7.20
CA SER A 27 -4.52 -2.93 8.10
C SER A 27 -5.17 -2.86 9.47
N ILE A 28 -4.62 -3.59 10.44
CA ILE A 28 -5.02 -3.49 11.84
C ILE A 28 -3.99 -2.64 12.57
N TYR A 29 -4.34 -1.39 12.89
CA TYR A 29 -3.52 -0.52 13.72
C TYR A 29 -3.69 -0.90 15.17
N LEU A 30 -2.57 -1.07 15.87
CA LEU A 30 -2.45 -1.57 17.22
C LEU A 30 -1.76 -0.53 18.08
N ILE A 31 -2.44 -0.09 19.15
CA ILE A 31 -1.82 0.77 20.17
C ILE A 31 -1.21 -0.13 21.23
N PRO A 32 0.12 -0.33 21.27
CA PRO A 32 0.73 -1.26 22.21
C PRO A 32 0.56 -0.75 23.65
N GLU A 33 0.29 -1.68 24.56
CA GLU A 33 0.52 -1.41 25.98
C GLU A 33 2.03 -1.32 26.20
N LYS A 34 2.52 -0.18 26.71
CA LYS A 34 3.96 0.10 26.75
C LYS A 34 4.78 -0.98 27.49
N ALA A 35 4.23 -1.54 28.58
CA ALA A 35 4.88 -2.60 29.33
C ALA A 35 4.89 -3.97 28.62
N ASN A 36 4.07 -4.14 27.58
CA ASN A 36 3.87 -5.38 26.84
C ASN A 36 4.29 -5.29 25.36
N GLU A 37 4.91 -4.19 24.92
CA GLU A 37 5.29 -3.99 23.51
C GLU A 37 6.12 -5.16 22.94
N MET A 38 7.12 -5.65 23.69
CA MET A 38 7.89 -6.81 23.25
C MET A 38 7.05 -8.09 23.16
N LYS A 39 6.10 -8.29 24.09
CA LYS A 39 5.16 -9.42 24.04
C LYS A 39 4.23 -9.34 22.84
N LEU A 40 3.82 -8.12 22.45
CA LEU A 40 3.05 -7.90 21.23
C LEU A 40 3.85 -8.32 20.00
N ILE A 41 5.09 -7.84 19.85
CA ILE A 41 5.94 -8.18 18.69
C ILE A 41 6.16 -9.69 18.58
N GLU A 42 6.50 -10.35 19.70
CA GLU A 42 6.65 -11.80 19.75
C GLU A 42 5.34 -12.54 19.50
N GLY A 43 4.23 -12.03 20.03
CA GLY A 43 2.89 -12.58 19.87
C GLY A 43 2.44 -12.55 18.41
N VAL A 44 2.62 -11.42 17.72
CA VAL A 44 2.35 -11.29 16.29
C VAL A 44 3.22 -12.24 15.49
N LYS A 45 4.52 -12.34 15.80
CA LYS A 45 5.39 -13.30 15.09
C LYS A 45 4.86 -14.73 15.23
N LYS A 46 4.50 -15.16 16.45
CA LYS A 46 3.93 -16.50 16.70
C LYS A 46 2.62 -16.72 15.95
N HIS A 47 1.77 -15.69 15.90
CA HIS A 47 0.51 -15.76 15.16
C HIS A 47 0.75 -15.92 13.66
N ASN A 48 1.62 -15.10 13.08
CA ASN A 48 1.98 -15.16 11.67
C ASN A 48 2.63 -16.49 11.30
N ASP A 49 3.57 -16.99 12.11
CA ASP A 49 4.21 -18.29 11.90
C ASP A 49 3.18 -19.45 11.89
N LYS A 50 2.08 -19.30 12.62
CA LYS A 50 1.06 -20.35 12.79
C LYS A 50 -0.03 -20.31 11.72
N PHE A 51 -0.45 -19.12 11.29
CA PHE A 51 -1.62 -18.96 10.41
C PHE A 51 -1.32 -18.28 9.06
N HIS A 52 -0.16 -17.63 8.91
CA HIS A 52 0.15 -16.79 7.75
C HIS A 52 1.57 -17.05 7.18
N SER A 53 2.16 -18.21 7.49
CA SER A 53 3.48 -18.62 6.99
C SER A 53 3.44 -19.22 5.58
N GLU A 54 2.26 -19.66 5.15
CA GLU A 54 2.04 -20.36 3.89
C GLU A 54 0.78 -19.84 3.19
N GLY A 55 0.68 -20.05 1.87
CA GLY A 55 -0.47 -19.66 1.06
C GLY A 55 -0.29 -18.33 0.33
N ARG A 56 -1.41 -17.81 -0.20
CA ARG A 56 -1.43 -16.58 -1.03
C ARG A 56 -1.31 -15.32 -0.18
N SER A 57 -1.95 -15.30 0.98
CA SER A 57 -1.99 -14.15 1.89
C SER A 57 -0.92 -14.31 2.95
N THR A 58 -0.06 -13.31 3.09
CA THR A 58 0.96 -13.24 4.15
C THR A 58 0.66 -12.08 5.07
N ALA A 59 1.13 -12.17 6.31
CA ALA A 59 1.01 -11.09 7.27
C ALA A 59 2.39 -10.55 7.69
N SER A 60 2.47 -9.26 7.93
CA SER A 60 3.68 -8.58 8.39
C SER A 60 3.34 -7.51 9.42
N LEU A 61 4.24 -7.29 10.38
CA LEU A 61 4.11 -6.21 11.34
C LEU A 61 5.02 -5.07 10.95
N TYR A 62 4.46 -3.87 10.94
CA TYR A 62 5.21 -2.64 10.80
C TYR A 62 5.04 -1.77 12.04
N ASN A 63 6.10 -1.05 12.42
CA ASN A 63 5.97 0.05 13.36
C ASN A 63 5.78 1.36 12.58
N VAL A 64 4.87 2.22 13.04
CA VAL A 64 4.72 3.57 12.49
C VAL A 64 5.80 4.45 13.11
N LEU A 65 6.82 4.79 12.31
CA LEU A 65 7.93 5.65 12.72
C LEU A 65 7.53 7.12 12.73
N ILE A 66 6.92 7.59 11.65
CA ILE A 66 6.62 9.00 11.41
C ILE A 66 5.14 9.13 11.07
N GLY A 67 4.51 10.18 11.57
CA GLY A 67 3.13 10.55 11.27
C GLY A 67 2.25 10.54 12.51
N ARG A 68 0.94 10.74 12.32
CA ARG A 68 -0.01 10.89 13.44
C ARG A 68 -0.14 9.63 14.32
N ARG A 69 0.15 8.45 13.77
CA ARG A 69 0.13 7.16 14.49
C ARG A 69 1.52 6.73 14.97
N SER A 70 2.52 7.61 14.98
CA SER A 70 3.86 7.28 15.48
C SER A 70 3.81 6.59 16.85
N GLY A 71 4.55 5.49 16.99
CA GLY A 71 4.55 4.63 18.19
C GLY A 71 3.48 3.54 18.21
N GLN A 72 2.55 3.54 17.25
CA GLN A 72 1.66 2.40 17.00
C GLN A 72 2.33 1.37 16.08
N TYR A 73 1.75 0.18 16.06
CA TYR A 73 2.06 -0.85 15.08
C TYR A 73 0.91 -0.99 14.09
N VAL A 74 1.19 -1.48 12.88
CA VAL A 74 0.15 -1.97 11.97
C VAL A 74 0.48 -3.38 11.56
N TRP A 75 -0.47 -4.27 11.77
CA TRP A 75 -0.45 -5.60 11.20
C TRP A 75 -1.12 -5.53 9.82
N LEU A 76 -0.35 -5.88 8.79
CA LEU A 76 -0.80 -5.85 7.40
C LEU A 76 -0.98 -7.27 6.89
N LEU A 77 -2.20 -7.64 6.51
CA LEU A 77 -2.54 -8.93 5.91
C LEU A 77 -2.91 -8.75 4.44
N GLY A 78 -2.29 -9.54 3.57
CA GLY A 78 -2.62 -9.62 2.16
C GLY A 78 -1.55 -10.29 1.30
N PRO A 79 -1.76 -10.37 -0.02
CA PRO A 79 -2.97 -9.95 -0.75
C PRO A 79 -4.17 -10.88 -0.48
N MET A 80 -5.35 -10.31 -0.23
CA MET A 80 -6.64 -11.01 -0.05
C MET A 80 -7.65 -10.65 -1.15
N GLU A 81 -8.81 -11.32 -1.14
CA GLU A 81 -10.04 -10.97 -1.85
C GLU A 81 -11.13 -10.61 -0.83
N LEU A 82 -12.19 -9.89 -1.24
CA LEU A 82 -13.29 -9.55 -0.31
C LEU A 82 -14.04 -10.79 0.17
N SER A 83 -14.13 -11.83 -0.66
CA SER A 83 -14.73 -13.11 -0.31
C SER A 83 -13.99 -13.83 0.83
N ASP A 84 -12.70 -13.52 1.05
CA ASP A 84 -11.95 -14.07 2.19
C ASP A 84 -12.56 -13.58 3.53
N TYR A 85 -13.24 -12.43 3.57
CA TYR A 85 -13.95 -11.94 4.77
C TYR A 85 -15.25 -12.67 5.07
N ASP A 86 -15.89 -13.28 4.06
CA ASP A 86 -17.06 -14.14 4.31
C ASP A 86 -16.65 -15.46 4.99
N ALA A 87 -15.36 -15.84 4.85
CA ALA A 87 -14.73 -16.97 5.50
C ALA A 87 -13.96 -16.54 6.76
N MET A 88 -14.69 -15.97 7.73
CA MET A 88 -14.11 -15.51 9.00
C MET A 88 -13.19 -16.55 9.65
N PRO A 89 -12.09 -16.12 10.29
CA PRO A 89 -11.21 -17.04 11.00
C PRO A 89 -11.95 -17.86 12.05
N ASP A 90 -11.53 -19.12 12.21
CA ASP A 90 -12.15 -20.03 13.18
C ASP A 90 -11.86 -19.64 14.64
N GLU A 91 -12.50 -20.34 15.57
CA GLU A 91 -12.33 -20.09 17.00
C GLU A 91 -10.86 -20.22 17.46
N VAL A 92 -10.10 -21.16 16.88
CA VAL A 92 -8.69 -21.38 17.23
C VAL A 92 -7.85 -20.17 16.82
N HIS A 93 -8.10 -19.62 15.63
CA HIS A 93 -7.46 -18.41 15.15
C HIS A 93 -7.81 -17.21 16.02
N MET A 94 -9.08 -17.01 16.34
CA MET A 94 -9.54 -15.87 17.15
C MET A 94 -9.03 -15.92 18.59
N LEU A 95 -8.98 -17.09 19.22
CA LEU A 95 -8.41 -17.26 20.56
C LEU A 95 -6.90 -16.99 20.58
N ASP A 96 -6.19 -17.39 19.52
CA ASP A 96 -4.77 -17.09 19.36
C ASP A 96 -4.53 -15.59 19.20
N TRP A 97 -5.32 -14.91 18.35
CA TRP A 97 -5.29 -13.46 18.21
C TRP A 97 -5.54 -12.74 19.54
N GLN A 98 -6.56 -13.18 20.29
CA GLN A 98 -6.87 -12.61 21.61
C GLN A 98 -5.68 -12.72 22.57
N LYS A 99 -5.11 -13.93 22.67
CA LYS A 99 -4.03 -14.25 23.59
C LYS A 99 -2.73 -13.51 23.26
N ASN A 100 -2.35 -13.51 21.99
CA ASN A 100 -1.03 -13.06 21.54
C ASN A 100 -1.02 -11.57 21.15
N ILE A 101 -2.15 -11.01 20.73
CA ILE A 101 -2.25 -9.63 20.24
C ILE A 101 -3.13 -8.78 21.15
N ARG A 102 -4.43 -9.05 21.25
CA ARG A 102 -5.40 -8.14 21.93
C ARG A 102 -5.09 -7.90 23.41
N ASN A 103 -4.56 -8.91 24.11
CA ASN A 103 -4.17 -8.76 25.52
C ASN A 103 -2.92 -7.88 25.73
N ASN A 104 -2.21 -7.49 24.66
CA ASN A 104 -0.99 -6.68 24.70
C ASN A 104 -1.18 -5.27 24.10
N VAL A 105 -2.41 -4.89 23.74
CA VAL A 105 -2.76 -3.58 23.16
C VAL A 105 -3.87 -2.93 23.96
N SER A 106 -3.89 -1.60 23.97
CA SER A 106 -4.98 -0.82 24.60
C SER A 106 -6.16 -0.62 23.66
N SER A 107 -5.91 -0.66 22.34
CA SER A 107 -6.92 -0.50 21.31
C SER A 107 -6.44 -1.05 19.96
N GLU A 108 -7.39 -1.42 19.11
CA GLU A 108 -7.17 -1.79 17.71
C GLU A 108 -8.18 -1.07 16.79
N SER A 109 -7.77 -0.79 15.56
CA SER A 109 -8.66 -0.26 14.51
C SER A 109 -8.32 -0.90 13.16
N VAL A 110 -9.33 -1.19 12.37
CA VAL A 110 -9.20 -1.94 11.12
C VAL A 110 -9.51 -1.04 9.93
N GLN A 111 -8.71 -1.16 8.87
CA GLN A 111 -8.94 -0.50 7.58
C GLN A 111 -8.73 -1.50 6.44
N LEU A 112 -9.59 -1.42 5.42
CA LEU A 112 -9.43 -2.17 4.19
C LEU A 112 -9.07 -1.28 3.02
N GLY A 113 -8.02 -1.66 2.30
CA GLY A 113 -7.60 -1.02 1.05
C GLY A 113 -7.62 -2.00 -0.11
N LYS A 114 -8.37 -1.68 -1.17
CA LYS A 114 -8.36 -2.41 -2.44
C LYS A 114 -7.35 -1.77 -3.39
N LEU A 115 -6.45 -2.57 -3.96
CA LEU A 115 -5.46 -2.11 -4.92
C LEU A 115 -6.15 -1.69 -6.23
N ASN A 116 -5.86 -0.48 -6.68
CA ASN A 116 -6.23 -0.01 -8.00
C ASN A 116 -5.04 -0.23 -8.95
N TRP A 117 -5.13 -1.24 -9.82
CA TRP A 117 -4.05 -1.59 -10.76
C TRP A 117 -3.79 -0.49 -11.79
N GLU A 118 -4.83 0.16 -12.31
CA GLU A 118 -4.70 1.21 -13.33
C GLU A 118 -4.00 2.45 -12.78
N ALA A 119 -4.28 2.80 -11.53
CA ALA A 119 -3.65 3.93 -10.86
C ALA A 119 -2.24 3.60 -10.33
N SER A 120 -1.93 2.31 -10.17
CA SER A 120 -0.66 1.86 -9.62
C SER A 120 0.44 1.74 -10.67
N TYR A 121 1.68 1.79 -10.21
CA TYR A 121 2.86 1.43 -10.98
C TYR A 121 3.83 0.63 -10.11
N SER A 122 4.38 -0.45 -10.64
CA SER A 122 5.46 -1.19 -10.00
C SER A 122 6.46 -1.64 -11.07
N PRO A 123 7.75 -1.27 -10.96
CA PRO A 123 8.75 -1.73 -11.91
C PRO A 123 8.96 -3.26 -11.74
N PRO A 124 9.31 -4.00 -12.81
CA PRO A 124 9.51 -5.45 -12.75
C PRO A 124 10.54 -5.91 -11.71
N SER A 125 11.54 -5.08 -11.41
CA SER A 125 12.63 -5.36 -10.49
C SER A 125 12.52 -4.52 -9.21
N TRP A 126 11.46 -4.73 -8.43
CA TRP A 126 11.39 -4.16 -7.08
C TRP A 126 11.59 -5.25 -6.02
N GLY A 127 12.69 -5.15 -5.27
CA GLY A 127 12.96 -6.04 -4.14
C GLY A 127 12.16 -5.68 -2.88
N SER A 128 12.37 -6.40 -1.79
CA SER A 128 11.67 -6.17 -0.52
C SER A 128 12.04 -4.80 0.08
N PRO A 129 11.07 -3.90 0.30
CA PRO A 129 11.33 -2.62 0.95
C PRO A 129 11.51 -2.81 2.46
N LYS A 130 12.35 -1.96 3.08
CA LYS A 130 12.43 -1.86 4.55
C LYS A 130 11.37 -0.92 5.11
N TYR A 131 10.99 0.08 4.31
CA TYR A 131 10.08 1.14 4.70
C TYR A 131 8.96 1.32 3.69
N LEU A 132 7.78 1.71 4.17
CA LEU A 132 6.67 2.15 3.34
C LEU A 132 6.33 3.59 3.72
N LEU A 133 6.20 4.47 2.73
CA LEU A 133 5.54 5.75 2.93
C LEU A 133 4.08 5.58 2.50
N HIS A 134 3.16 5.76 3.44
CA HIS A 134 1.73 5.86 3.19
C HIS A 134 1.34 7.33 3.14
N ARG A 135 0.96 7.81 1.95
CA ARG A 135 0.35 9.12 1.77
C ARG A 135 -1.15 8.95 1.59
N THR A 136 -1.93 9.33 2.59
CA THR A 136 -3.39 9.22 2.54
C THR A 136 -3.99 10.56 2.16
N ILE A 137 -4.73 10.59 1.05
CA ILE A 137 -5.47 11.75 0.56
C ILE A 137 -6.83 11.79 1.24
N LYS A 138 -7.16 12.93 1.82
CA LYS A 138 -8.47 13.20 2.43
C LYS A 138 -9.36 13.84 1.39
N ILE A 139 -10.34 13.10 0.86
CA ILE A 139 -11.21 13.60 -0.20
C ILE A 139 -12.36 14.38 0.46
N ASN A 140 -12.63 15.58 -0.06
CA ASN A 140 -13.68 16.40 0.49
C ASN A 140 -15.06 15.88 0.06
N ARG A 141 -16.11 16.36 0.74
CA ARG A 141 -17.48 15.86 0.56
C ARG A 141 -18.22 16.45 -0.65
N LYS A 142 -17.56 17.22 -1.53
CA LYS A 142 -18.22 17.70 -2.75
C LYS A 142 -18.55 16.51 -3.65
N TYR A 143 -19.72 16.54 -4.28
CA TYR A 143 -20.14 15.52 -5.22
C TYR A 143 -19.10 15.36 -6.35
N GLY A 144 -18.73 14.13 -6.66
CA GLY A 144 -17.76 13.83 -7.72
C GLY A 144 -16.28 13.96 -7.33
N SER A 145 -15.96 14.37 -6.09
CA SER A 145 -14.57 14.59 -5.67
C SER A 145 -13.73 13.32 -5.73
N TYR A 146 -14.33 12.19 -5.35
CA TYR A 146 -13.65 10.90 -5.36
C TYR A 146 -13.12 10.56 -6.75
N GLU A 147 -14.02 10.62 -7.75
CA GLU A 147 -13.73 10.28 -9.13
C GLU A 147 -12.69 11.24 -9.72
N LYS A 148 -12.77 12.55 -9.40
CA LYS A 148 -11.81 13.55 -9.86
C LYS A 148 -10.42 13.32 -9.28
N VAL A 149 -10.31 13.07 -7.98
CA VAL A 149 -9.04 12.78 -7.33
C VAL A 149 -8.46 11.46 -7.85
N LEU A 150 -9.28 10.41 -7.98
CA LEU A 150 -8.84 9.14 -8.53
C LEU A 150 -8.34 9.29 -9.96
N GLU A 151 -9.04 10.04 -10.83
CA GLU A 151 -8.59 10.32 -12.19
C GLU A 151 -7.21 10.98 -12.22
N ALA A 152 -6.98 12.00 -11.38
CA ALA A 152 -5.68 12.66 -11.25
C ALA A 152 -4.57 11.69 -10.81
N VAL A 153 -4.85 10.89 -9.78
CA VAL A 153 -3.93 9.87 -9.26
C VAL A 153 -3.65 8.79 -10.32
N THR A 154 -4.64 8.44 -11.15
CA THR A 154 -4.49 7.47 -12.23
C THR A 154 -3.63 8.00 -13.37
N LYS A 155 -3.78 9.27 -13.77
CA LYS A 155 -2.91 9.90 -14.77
C LYS A 155 -1.45 9.90 -14.36
N ILE A 156 -1.17 10.14 -13.07
CA ILE A 156 0.19 10.00 -12.52
C ILE A 156 0.72 8.57 -12.72
N GLY A 157 -0.10 7.54 -12.46
CA GLY A 157 0.28 6.13 -12.62
C GLY A 157 0.66 5.80 -14.06
N LYS A 158 -0.14 6.28 -15.01
CA LYS A 158 0.11 6.12 -16.45
C LYS A 158 1.44 6.75 -16.88
N VAL A 159 1.75 7.97 -16.40
CA VAL A 159 3.03 8.63 -16.71
C VAL A 159 4.20 7.89 -16.06
N LEU A 160 4.08 7.45 -14.80
CA LEU A 160 5.12 6.63 -14.13
C LEU A 160 5.44 5.35 -14.93
N ALA A 161 4.41 4.71 -15.48
CA ALA A 161 4.58 3.55 -16.36
C ALA A 161 5.30 3.91 -17.65
N GLN A 162 4.89 4.99 -18.32
CA GLN A 162 5.50 5.43 -19.59
C GLN A 162 6.98 5.81 -19.44
N ILE A 163 7.37 6.45 -18.34
CA ILE A 163 8.76 6.84 -18.11
C ILE A 163 9.61 5.75 -17.47
N ASN A 164 9.04 4.55 -17.23
CA ASN A 164 9.69 3.47 -16.50
C ASN A 164 10.29 3.96 -15.17
N ALA A 165 9.46 4.59 -14.34
CA ALA A 165 9.93 5.19 -13.09
C ALA A 165 10.70 4.18 -12.23
N PRO A 166 11.76 4.60 -11.51
CA PRO A 166 12.61 3.66 -10.79
C PRO A 166 11.95 3.08 -9.52
N ASN A 167 10.95 3.77 -8.98
CA ASN A 167 10.31 3.42 -7.71
C ASN A 167 8.82 3.09 -7.92
N PRO A 168 8.30 2.05 -7.24
CA PRO A 168 6.87 1.74 -7.25
C PRO A 168 6.06 2.83 -6.55
N ARG A 169 4.82 2.94 -7.00
CA ARG A 169 3.75 3.65 -6.32
C ARG A 169 2.47 2.85 -6.46
N ARG A 170 1.99 2.29 -5.35
CA ARG A 170 0.72 1.55 -5.32
C ARG A 170 -0.38 2.45 -4.82
N VAL A 171 -1.58 2.27 -5.34
CA VAL A 171 -2.76 3.07 -5.01
C VAL A 171 -3.81 2.14 -4.43
N TYR A 172 -4.21 2.42 -3.19
CA TYR A 172 -5.25 1.66 -2.51
C TYR A 172 -6.47 2.56 -2.27
N GLU A 173 -7.62 2.08 -2.69
CA GLU A 173 -8.93 2.68 -2.46
C GLU A 173 -9.52 2.09 -1.18
N SER A 174 -9.99 2.96 -0.29
CA SER A 174 -10.64 2.53 0.96
C SER A 174 -12.00 1.95 0.64
N ILE A 175 -12.26 0.73 1.10
CA ILE A 175 -13.51 0.02 0.80
C ILE A 175 -14.68 0.60 1.60
N PHE A 176 -14.39 1.06 2.82
CA PHE A 176 -15.37 1.65 3.71
C PHE A 176 -15.01 3.12 3.99
N ALA A 177 -16.04 3.97 4.03
CA ALA A 177 -15.87 5.36 4.39
C ALA A 177 -15.48 5.50 5.87
N ASN A 178 -14.66 6.50 6.17
CA ASN A 178 -14.39 6.95 7.53
C ASN A 178 -14.70 8.43 7.66
N GLU A 179 -14.83 8.89 8.90
CA GLU A 179 -15.18 10.27 9.24
C GLU A 179 -14.15 11.31 8.77
N ASN A 180 -12.91 10.86 8.51
CA ASN A 180 -11.78 11.70 8.12
C ASN A 180 -11.63 11.88 6.61
N GLY A 181 -12.52 11.28 5.80
CA GLY A 181 -12.45 11.35 4.33
C GLY A 181 -11.21 10.66 3.75
N GLU A 182 -10.57 9.77 4.51
CA GLU A 182 -9.36 9.07 4.09
C GLU A 182 -9.73 7.96 3.13
N ASN A 183 -9.78 8.30 1.84
CA ASN A 183 -10.34 7.45 0.82
C ASN A 183 -9.28 6.80 -0.08
N ILE A 184 -8.18 7.49 -0.39
CA ILE A 184 -7.11 6.97 -1.26
C ILE A 184 -5.78 7.01 -0.52
N THR A 185 -5.09 5.87 -0.45
CA THR A 185 -3.73 5.77 0.10
C THR A 185 -2.73 5.42 -0.99
N LEU A 186 -1.73 6.29 -1.16
CA LEU A 186 -0.59 6.08 -2.03
C LEU A 186 0.54 5.46 -1.22
N VAL A 187 0.98 4.26 -1.61
CA VAL A 187 2.04 3.52 -0.92
C VAL A 187 3.31 3.58 -1.77
N TYR A 188 4.35 4.18 -1.22
CA TYR A 188 5.69 4.28 -1.81
C TYR A 188 6.68 3.45 -0.99
N PRO A 189 6.94 2.19 -1.39
CA PRO A 189 8.06 1.42 -0.88
C PRO A 189 9.40 2.15 -1.03
N PHE A 190 10.26 2.10 -0.01
CA PHE A 190 11.62 2.65 -0.10
C PHE A 190 12.64 1.97 0.81
N LYS A 191 13.92 2.23 0.52
CA LYS A 191 15.07 1.59 1.19
C LYS A 191 15.83 2.52 2.16
N SER A 192 15.89 3.81 1.85
CA SER A 192 16.63 4.81 2.63
C SER A 192 15.89 6.15 2.69
N PHE A 193 15.95 6.82 3.84
CA PHE A 193 15.42 8.17 4.04
C PHE A 193 16.13 9.23 3.19
N THR A 194 17.37 9.00 2.78
CA THR A 194 18.11 9.93 1.93
C THR A 194 17.43 10.20 0.58
N ARG A 195 16.52 9.32 0.13
CA ARG A 195 15.69 9.56 -1.07
C ARG A 195 14.86 10.84 -0.98
N PHE A 196 14.57 11.30 0.24
CA PHE A 196 13.69 12.45 0.47
C PHE A 196 14.42 13.80 0.41
N ASN A 197 15.74 13.80 0.25
CA ASN A 197 16.51 15.03 0.02
C ASN A 197 16.05 15.75 -1.26
N ASP A 198 15.60 14.98 -2.26
CA ASP A 198 15.12 15.50 -3.55
C ASP A 198 13.60 15.64 -3.61
N GLY A 199 12.92 15.48 -2.47
CA GLY A 199 11.46 15.60 -2.33
C GLY A 199 10.78 14.32 -1.86
N ASN A 200 9.56 14.49 -1.35
CA ASN A 200 8.75 13.40 -0.80
C ASN A 200 7.59 13.02 -1.73
N GLY A 201 7.86 12.07 -2.62
CA GLY A 201 6.83 11.46 -3.47
C GLY A 201 7.37 10.99 -4.83
N LEU A 202 6.96 11.72 -5.86
CA LEU A 202 7.24 11.41 -7.27
C LEU A 202 8.73 11.59 -7.61
N PRO A 203 9.24 10.94 -8.68
CA PRO A 203 10.62 11.08 -9.10
C PRO A 203 11.02 12.54 -9.37
N ALA A 204 12.32 12.82 -9.28
CA ALA A 204 12.87 14.10 -9.72
C ALA A 204 12.46 14.37 -11.19
N ASN A 205 12.14 15.64 -11.50
CA ASN A 205 11.67 16.09 -12.82
C ASN A 205 10.34 15.47 -13.30
N PHE A 206 9.58 14.77 -12.44
CA PHE A 206 8.33 14.12 -12.85
C PHE A 206 7.33 15.09 -13.50
N GLN A 207 7.21 16.33 -13.00
CA GLN A 207 6.33 17.33 -13.62
C GLN A 207 6.69 17.57 -15.09
N SER A 208 7.97 17.73 -15.40
CA SER A 208 8.42 17.96 -16.78
C SER A 208 8.11 16.76 -17.68
N GLU A 209 8.29 15.54 -17.17
CA GLU A 209 7.92 14.33 -17.91
C GLU A 209 6.40 14.21 -18.10
N TYR A 210 5.61 14.54 -17.08
CA TYR A 210 4.16 14.57 -17.17
C TYR A 210 3.68 15.54 -18.25
N GLU A 211 4.27 16.74 -18.32
CA GLU A 211 3.92 17.76 -19.29
C GLU A 211 4.39 17.42 -20.72
N LYS A 212 5.49 16.67 -20.89
CA LYS A 212 5.87 16.12 -22.21
C LYS A 212 4.81 15.17 -22.76
N VAL A 213 4.18 14.38 -21.89
CA VAL A 213 3.14 13.41 -22.26
C VAL A 213 1.79 14.09 -22.49
N ASN A 214 1.40 15.00 -21.60
CA ASN A 214 0.02 15.52 -21.52
C ASN A 214 -0.12 16.99 -21.94
N GLY A 215 0.97 17.62 -22.40
CA GLY A 215 1.05 19.02 -22.82
C GLY A 215 1.49 19.98 -21.71
N LEU A 216 2.03 21.14 -22.11
CA LEU A 216 2.54 22.16 -21.20
C LEU A 216 1.45 22.62 -20.21
N GLY A 217 1.81 22.72 -18.92
CA GLY A 217 0.89 23.12 -17.84
C GLY A 217 -0.15 22.08 -17.41
N SER A 218 -0.16 20.89 -18.04
CA SER A 218 -1.09 19.81 -17.71
C SER A 218 -0.93 19.28 -16.30
N PHE A 219 0.29 19.24 -15.75
CA PHE A 219 0.49 18.74 -14.38
C PHE A 219 -0.25 19.61 -13.35
N ARG A 220 -0.20 20.94 -13.51
CA ARG A 220 -0.96 21.84 -12.66
C ARG A 220 -2.47 21.59 -12.80
N ARG A 221 -2.98 21.64 -14.03
CA ARG A 221 -4.42 21.52 -14.32
C ARG A 221 -5.00 20.17 -13.90
N ASP A 222 -4.31 19.08 -14.23
CA ASP A 222 -4.85 17.72 -14.11
C ASP A 222 -4.57 17.09 -12.74
N VAL A 223 -3.59 17.61 -12.00
CA VAL A 223 -3.19 17.06 -10.69
C VAL A 223 -3.33 18.11 -9.60
N TRP A 224 -2.63 19.24 -9.71
CA TRP A 224 -2.55 20.20 -8.61
C TRP A 224 -3.90 20.87 -8.34
N ASP A 225 -4.52 21.47 -9.36
CA ASP A 225 -5.79 22.17 -9.24
C ASP A 225 -6.90 21.19 -8.78
N VAL A 226 -6.88 19.96 -9.29
CA VAL A 226 -7.80 18.88 -8.87
C VAL A 226 -7.63 18.55 -7.38
N LEU A 227 -6.40 18.27 -6.92
CA LEU A 227 -6.16 17.97 -5.51
C LEU A 227 -6.53 19.17 -4.62
N SER A 228 -6.25 20.39 -5.07
CA SER A 228 -6.60 21.61 -4.32
C SER A 228 -8.09 21.83 -4.19
N GLU A 229 -8.88 21.47 -5.21
CA GLU A 229 -10.33 21.72 -5.23
C GLU A 229 -11.15 20.60 -4.59
N PHE A 230 -10.69 19.35 -4.72
CA PHE A 230 -11.45 18.13 -4.40
C PHE A 230 -10.87 17.32 -3.23
N SER A 231 -9.81 17.80 -2.57
CA SER A 231 -9.28 17.21 -1.33
C SER A 231 -9.19 18.22 -0.19
N ASP A 232 -9.21 17.72 1.04
CA ASP A 232 -8.89 18.46 2.27
C ASP A 232 -7.42 18.25 2.67
N GLY A 233 -6.56 17.94 1.68
CA GLY A 233 -5.13 17.69 1.84
C GLY A 233 -4.77 16.21 1.98
N PHE A 234 -3.55 15.95 2.46
CA PHE A 234 -3.03 14.62 2.69
C PHE A 234 -2.18 14.54 3.96
N SER A 235 -2.00 13.33 4.46
CA SER A 235 -1.09 13.03 5.57
C SER A 235 -0.13 11.91 5.18
N ASP A 236 1.10 12.00 5.68
CA ASP A 236 2.13 10.99 5.47
C ASP A 236 2.37 10.20 6.76
N GLU A 237 2.46 8.88 6.62
CA GLU A 237 2.96 7.95 7.63
C GLU A 237 4.12 7.14 7.06
N VAL A 238 5.21 6.99 7.83
CA VAL A 238 6.31 6.11 7.45
C VAL A 238 6.29 4.89 8.35
N LEU A 239 6.20 3.74 7.70
CA LEU A 239 6.19 2.44 8.33
C LEU A 239 7.53 1.77 8.14
N GLN A 240 8.02 1.09 9.17
CA GLN A 240 9.20 0.24 9.09
C GLN A 240 8.80 -1.20 9.39
N LEU A 241 9.30 -2.13 8.57
CA LEU A 241 9.08 -3.56 8.78
C LEU A 241 9.75 -4.02 10.09
N VAL A 242 9.01 -4.79 10.89
CA VAL A 242 9.44 -5.35 12.17
C VAL A 242 9.54 -6.88 12.07
N ASN A 243 8.50 -7.53 11.55
CA ASN A 243 8.45 -8.99 11.32
C ASN A 243 7.64 -9.34 10.07
#